data_AF-A0A5E4LLA8-F1
#
_entry.id   AF-A0A5E4LLA8-F1
#
_cell.length_a   1.000
_cell.length_b   1.000
_cell.length_c   1.000
_cell.angle_alpha   90.00
_cell.angle_beta   90.00
_cell.angle_gamma   90.00
#
_symmetry.space_group_name_H-M   'P 1'
#
loop_
_entity.id
_entity.type
_entity.pdbx_description
1 polymer ?
#
loop_
_entity_poly.entity_id
_entity_poly.type
_entity_poly.pdbx_seq_one_letter_code
_entity_poly.pdbx_strand_id
1 'polypeptide(L)'
;MGDILLPQHADFGGPKRVLVPVGIDQDPHIRFSRDMAFKEKLVLPCSTCHVTMRSLKGEAKMSKRDPMSTLSLSDSPDAAKKKLMSAFTGGRATAEEQKRLGGEIEKDVLYELMKFHFISDDALLEEMKQDMVTGRLLTGEYKLKYIPYALEWLSAHQEKKLKMLPKARKLLEKAEG
;
A
#
# COMPACT_ATOMS: atom_id res chain seq x y z
N MET A 1 -13.12 5.08 18.74
CA MET A 1 -13.66 3.89 19.41
C MET A 1 -15.13 3.69 19.13
N GLY A 2 -15.95 4.75 19.22
CA GLY A 2 -17.36 4.71 18.83
C GLY A 2 -17.57 3.99 17.50
N ASP A 3 -16.80 4.35 16.47
CA ASP A 3 -16.91 3.72 15.14
C ASP A 3 -16.63 2.21 15.10
N ILE A 4 -15.79 1.70 16.01
CA ILE A 4 -15.46 0.26 16.09
C ILE A 4 -16.61 -0.52 16.73
N LEU A 5 -17.30 0.07 17.70
CA LEU A 5 -18.34 -0.59 18.48
C LEU A 5 -19.76 -0.26 18.01
N LEU A 6 -19.95 0.87 17.31
CA LEU A 6 -21.24 1.34 16.78
C LEU A 6 -21.98 0.28 15.95
N PRO A 7 -21.32 -0.53 15.09
CA PRO A 7 -22.00 -1.57 14.35
C PRO A 7 -22.71 -2.61 15.24
N GLN A 8 -22.36 -2.68 16.52
CA GLN A 8 -22.97 -3.59 17.51
C GLN A 8 -24.16 -2.98 18.25
N HIS A 9 -24.45 -1.68 18.04
CA HIS A 9 -25.60 -1.02 18.63
C HIS A 9 -26.92 -1.55 18.05
N ALA A 10 -28.01 -1.47 18.81
CA ALA A 10 -29.31 -2.02 18.41
C ALA A 10 -29.80 -1.46 17.06
N ASP A 11 -29.61 -0.16 16.84
CA ASP A 11 -29.98 0.53 15.58
C ASP A 11 -29.24 -0.02 14.36
N PHE A 12 -28.11 -0.69 14.56
CA PHE A 12 -27.30 -1.28 13.50
C PHE A 12 -27.42 -2.80 13.45
N GLY A 13 -28.42 -3.39 14.12
CA GLY A 13 -28.66 -4.83 14.11
C GLY A 13 -28.01 -5.59 15.27
N GLY A 14 -27.60 -4.89 16.32
CA GLY A 14 -27.19 -5.49 17.58
C GLY A 14 -25.82 -6.19 17.56
N PRO A 15 -25.52 -6.99 18.61
CA PRO A 15 -24.20 -7.56 18.84
C PRO A 15 -23.66 -8.37 17.65
N LYS A 16 -22.46 -8.04 17.18
CA LYS A 16 -21.81 -8.72 16.05
C LYS A 16 -20.29 -8.66 16.13
N ARG A 17 -19.66 -9.62 15.47
CA ARG A 17 -18.19 -9.70 15.38
C ARG A 17 -17.69 -8.65 14.39
N VAL A 18 -16.88 -7.71 14.89
CA VAL A 18 -16.25 -6.66 14.07
C VAL A 18 -14.78 -7.00 13.87
N LEU A 19 -14.33 -6.95 12.61
CA LEU A 19 -12.92 -7.09 12.22
C LEU A 19 -12.38 -5.73 11.78
N VAL A 20 -11.27 -5.30 12.37
CA VAL A 20 -10.64 -4.01 12.08
C VAL A 20 -9.21 -4.22 11.55
N PRO A 21 -8.95 -3.97 10.26
CA PRO A 21 -7.59 -3.96 9.74
C PRO A 21 -6.86 -2.69 10.19
N VAL A 22 -5.70 -2.85 10.83
CA VAL A 22 -4.94 -1.72 11.40
C VAL A 22 -3.44 -1.86 11.15
N GLY A 23 -2.74 -0.72 11.12
CA GLY A 23 -1.29 -0.69 11.22
C GLY A 23 -0.85 -1.01 12.65
N ILE A 24 0.39 -1.48 12.81
CA ILE A 24 0.93 -1.86 14.13
C ILE A 24 0.92 -0.72 15.16
N ASP A 25 1.02 0.52 14.68
CA ASP A 25 0.97 1.74 15.49
C ASP A 25 -0.41 2.00 16.13
N GLN A 26 -1.47 1.36 15.64
CA GLN A 26 -2.84 1.53 16.14
C GLN A 26 -3.26 0.41 17.10
N ASP A 27 -2.38 -0.55 17.41
CA ASP A 27 -2.68 -1.62 18.38
C ASP A 27 -3.14 -1.09 19.76
N PRO A 28 -2.55 -0.03 20.34
CA PRO A 28 -3.05 0.55 21.60
C PRO A 28 -4.52 0.96 21.54
N HIS A 29 -4.98 1.43 20.38
CA HIS A 29 -6.37 1.80 20.17
C HIS A 29 -7.30 0.57 20.09
N ILE A 30 -6.85 -0.52 19.46
CA ILE A 30 -7.62 -1.77 19.45
C ILE A 30 -7.72 -2.35 20.86
N ARG A 31 -6.63 -2.34 21.63
CA ARG A 31 -6.64 -2.83 23.01
C ARG A 31 -7.64 -2.07 23.88
N PHE A 32 -7.60 -0.74 23.84
CA PHE A 32 -8.58 0.07 24.57
C PHE A 32 -10.03 -0.17 24.08
N SER A 33 -10.24 -0.41 22.79
CA SER A 33 -11.58 -0.76 22.26
C SER A 33 -12.10 -2.08 22.84
N ARG A 34 -11.22 -3.05 23.08
CA ARG A 34 -11.58 -4.33 23.69
C ARG A 34 -11.93 -4.17 25.17
N ASP A 35 -11.19 -3.34 25.90
CA ASP A 35 -11.49 -3.03 27.31
C ASP A 35 -12.87 -2.37 27.45
N MET A 36 -13.18 -1.41 26.57
CA MET A 36 -14.50 -0.77 26.52
C MET A 36 -15.60 -1.76 26.13
N ALA A 37 -15.38 -2.58 25.11
CA ALA A 37 -16.36 -3.60 24.70
C ALA A 37 -16.67 -4.59 25.84
N PHE A 38 -15.65 -5.00 26.60
CA PHE A 38 -15.83 -5.88 27.75
C PHE A 38 -16.72 -5.22 28.82
N LYS A 39 -16.45 -3.94 29.15
CA LYS A 39 -17.23 -3.18 30.13
C LYS A 39 -18.70 -3.04 29.73
N GLU A 40 -18.94 -2.75 28.46
CA GLU A 40 -20.29 -2.56 27.89
C GLU A 40 -20.97 -3.88 27.49
N LYS A 41 -20.38 -5.04 27.81
CA LYS A 41 -20.89 -6.38 27.46
C LYS A 41 -21.14 -6.56 25.95
N LEU A 42 -20.33 -5.90 25.13
CA LEU A 42 -20.30 -6.03 23.68
C LEU A 42 -19.33 -7.13 23.25
N VAL A 43 -19.43 -7.57 21.99
CA VAL A 43 -18.50 -8.53 21.41
C VAL A 43 -17.15 -7.85 21.21
N LEU A 44 -16.07 -8.51 21.64
CA LEU A 44 -14.72 -7.97 21.47
C LEU A 44 -14.36 -7.85 19.98
N PRO A 45 -13.86 -6.69 19.52
CA PRO A 45 -13.41 -6.54 18.14
C PRO A 45 -12.13 -7.36 17.89
N CYS A 46 -12.06 -7.99 16.72
CA CYS A 46 -10.85 -8.63 16.21
C CYS A 46 -10.08 -7.65 15.33
N SER A 47 -8.76 -7.84 15.19
CA SER A 47 -7.94 -7.05 14.28
C SER A 47 -6.99 -7.90 13.46
N THR A 48 -6.67 -7.41 12.26
CA THR A 48 -5.52 -7.88 11.47
C THR A 48 -4.48 -6.77 11.45
N CYS A 49 -3.22 -7.10 11.68
CA CYS A 49 -2.13 -6.13 11.67
C CYS A 49 -1.40 -6.19 10.33
N HIS A 50 -1.25 -5.05 9.65
CA HIS A 50 -0.41 -4.94 8.45
C HIS A 50 0.86 -4.14 8.75
N VAL A 51 1.94 -4.53 8.08
CA VAL A 51 3.22 -3.81 8.14
C VAL A 51 3.11 -2.55 7.28
N THR A 52 3.64 -1.43 7.78
CA THR A 52 3.67 -0.18 7.03
C THR A 52 4.71 -0.28 5.92
N MET A 53 4.34 0.15 4.72
CA MET A 53 5.25 0.21 3.58
C MET A 53 6.24 1.37 3.72
N ARG A 54 7.45 1.16 3.21
CA ARG A 54 8.49 2.20 3.18
C ARG A 54 8.13 3.32 2.21
N SER A 55 8.71 4.49 2.43
CA SER A 55 8.62 5.60 1.47
C SER A 55 9.39 5.26 0.19
N LEU A 56 9.14 5.99 -0.91
CA LEU A 56 9.90 5.82 -2.16
C LEU A 56 11.40 6.02 -1.96
N LYS A 57 11.83 6.69 -0.88
CA LYS A 57 13.24 6.89 -0.54
C LYS A 57 13.83 5.79 0.36
N GLY A 58 13.03 4.79 0.76
CA GLY A 58 13.45 3.71 1.64
C GLY A 58 13.30 4.01 3.14
N GLU A 59 12.70 5.15 3.51
CA GLU A 59 12.46 5.50 4.91
C GLU A 59 11.28 4.70 5.48
N ALA A 60 11.26 4.46 6.79
CA ALA A 60 10.26 3.61 7.44
C ALA A 60 8.81 4.10 7.32
N LYS A 61 8.60 5.39 7.05
CA LYS A 61 7.25 5.98 6.95
C LYS A 61 7.18 6.99 5.81
N MET A 62 6.07 6.94 5.07
CA MET A 62 5.75 7.95 4.05
C MET A 62 5.52 9.33 4.69
N SER A 63 6.17 10.36 4.15
CA SER A 63 6.03 11.74 4.60
C SER A 63 5.30 12.59 3.55
N LYS A 64 4.16 13.19 3.94
CA LYS A 64 3.44 14.15 3.08
C LYS A 64 4.22 15.43 2.81
N ARG A 65 5.31 15.70 3.55
CA ARG A 65 6.14 16.90 3.37
C ARG A 65 7.02 16.83 2.13
N ASP A 66 7.36 15.62 1.69
CA ASP A 66 8.16 15.41 0.49
C ASP A 66 7.32 14.71 -0.60
N PRO A 67 6.84 15.46 -1.60
CA PRO A 67 6.06 14.91 -2.71
C PRO A 67 6.78 13.81 -3.50
N MET A 68 8.12 13.78 -3.49
CA MET A 68 8.92 12.76 -4.17
C MET A 68 9.09 11.48 -3.34
N SER A 69 8.79 11.53 -2.04
CA SER A 69 8.84 10.36 -1.15
C SER A 69 7.57 9.50 -1.21
N THR A 70 6.51 9.98 -1.88
CA THR A 70 5.19 9.35 -1.90
C THR A 70 4.63 9.24 -3.31
N LEU A 71 3.96 8.12 -3.58
CA LEU A 71 3.19 7.90 -4.80
C LEU A 71 1.70 8.13 -4.48
N SER A 72 1.07 9.06 -5.20
CA SER A 72 -0.35 9.36 -5.06
C SER A 72 -1.15 8.67 -6.15
N LEU A 73 -2.34 8.16 -5.80
CA LEU A 73 -3.29 7.60 -6.77
C LEU A 73 -3.79 8.64 -7.80
N SER A 74 -3.56 9.93 -7.53
CA SER A 74 -3.92 11.03 -8.43
C SER A 74 -2.72 11.63 -9.16
N ASP A 75 -1.52 11.04 -9.04
CA ASP A 75 -0.37 11.47 -9.82
C ASP A 75 -0.62 11.27 -11.31
N SER A 76 -0.19 12.22 -12.16
CA SER A 76 -0.20 12.03 -13.60
C SER A 76 0.76 10.89 -14.00
N PRO A 77 0.58 10.25 -15.17
CA PRO A 77 1.48 9.20 -15.64
C PRO A 77 2.96 9.62 -15.62
N ASP A 78 3.25 10.87 -16.02
CA ASP A 78 4.61 11.40 -16.02
C ASP A 78 5.17 11.62 -14.60
N ALA A 79 4.34 12.15 -13.69
CA ALA A 79 4.74 12.34 -12.29
C ALA A 79 4.97 11.00 -11.59
N ALA A 80 4.07 10.03 -11.79
CA ALA A 80 4.20 8.68 -11.26
C ALA A 80 5.46 7.99 -11.82
N LYS A 81 5.70 8.07 -13.13
CA LYS A 81 6.90 7.53 -13.76
C LYS A 81 8.16 8.16 -13.18
N LYS A 82 8.22 9.48 -13.05
CA LYS A 82 9.36 10.19 -12.47
C LYS A 82 9.64 9.75 -11.03
N LYS A 83 8.58 9.64 -10.21
CA LYS A 83 8.68 9.20 -8.82
C LYS A 83 9.17 7.75 -8.70
N LEU A 84 8.59 6.84 -9.47
CA LEU A 84 9.00 5.43 -9.51
C LEU A 84 10.44 5.27 -10.03
N MET A 85 10.84 6.04 -11.05
CA MET A 85 12.23 6.07 -11.52
C MET A 85 13.19 6.56 -10.44
N SER A 86 12.76 7.49 -9.58
CA SER A 86 13.56 7.96 -8.43
C SER A 86 13.49 7.07 -7.20
N ALA A 87 12.66 6.02 -7.20
CA ALA A 87 12.49 5.16 -6.04
C ALA A 87 13.78 4.42 -5.68
N PHE A 88 14.00 4.24 -4.38
CA PHE A 88 15.11 3.49 -3.84
C PHE A 88 15.00 2.01 -4.24
N THR A 89 16.12 1.45 -4.62
CA THR A 89 16.24 0.06 -5.08
C THR A 89 17.36 -0.63 -4.34
N GLY A 90 17.30 -1.95 -4.28
CA GLY A 90 18.35 -2.79 -3.68
C GLY A 90 19.60 -2.95 -4.54
N GLY A 91 19.73 -2.22 -5.64
CA GLY A 91 20.87 -2.31 -6.55
C GLY A 91 22.19 -1.83 -5.94
N ARG A 92 23.29 -2.15 -6.63
CA ARG A 92 24.67 -1.79 -6.22
C ARG A 92 25.09 -0.40 -6.72
N ALA A 93 26.23 0.08 -6.20
CA ALA A 93 26.79 1.38 -6.56
C ALA A 93 27.28 1.42 -8.01
N THR A 94 27.82 0.29 -8.50
CA THR A 94 28.34 0.17 -9.88
C THR A 94 27.63 -0.92 -10.67
N ALA A 95 27.62 -0.77 -11.99
CA ALA A 95 27.05 -1.76 -12.90
C ALA A 95 27.80 -3.10 -12.85
N GLU A 96 29.12 -3.07 -12.63
CA GLU A 96 29.94 -4.27 -12.49
C GLU A 96 29.59 -5.06 -11.22
N GLU A 97 29.45 -4.37 -10.09
CA GLU A 97 29.01 -5.00 -8.84
C GLU A 97 27.60 -5.56 -8.95
N GLN A 98 26.69 -4.83 -9.61
CA GLN A 98 25.33 -5.32 -9.85
C GLN A 98 25.34 -6.64 -10.63
N LYS A 99 26.13 -6.72 -11.72
CA LYS A 99 26.23 -7.94 -12.53
C LYS A 99 26.92 -9.09 -11.79
N ARG A 100 27.88 -8.80 -10.93
CA ARG A 100 28.67 -9.82 -10.21
C ARG A 100 27.99 -10.34 -8.95
N LEU A 101 27.37 -9.46 -8.18
CA LEU A 101 26.84 -9.75 -6.83
C LEU A 101 25.31 -9.70 -6.77
N GLY A 102 24.65 -9.18 -7.79
CA GLY A 102 23.21 -8.91 -7.76
C GLY A 102 22.81 -7.81 -6.79
N GLY A 103 21.51 -7.55 -6.72
CA GLY A 103 20.89 -6.61 -5.79
C GLY A 103 20.26 -7.29 -4.55
N GLU A 104 19.98 -6.47 -3.55
CA GLU A 104 19.37 -6.86 -2.27
C GLU A 104 17.86 -6.62 -2.31
N ILE A 105 17.08 -7.66 -2.62
CA ILE A 105 15.63 -7.54 -2.85
C ILE A 105 14.87 -7.05 -1.61
N GLU A 106 15.34 -7.37 -0.40
CA GLU A 106 14.75 -6.96 0.87
C GLU A 106 14.80 -5.44 1.07
N LYS A 107 15.74 -4.77 0.40
CA LYS A 107 15.90 -3.31 0.43
C LYS A 107 15.20 -2.63 -0.74
N ASP A 108 14.68 -3.37 -1.71
CA ASP A 108 14.11 -2.83 -2.92
C ASP A 108 12.66 -2.33 -2.72
N VAL A 109 12.49 -1.01 -2.69
CA VAL A 109 11.17 -0.40 -2.50
C VAL A 109 10.29 -0.56 -3.74
N LEU A 110 10.90 -0.60 -4.94
CA LEU A 110 10.13 -0.81 -6.16
C LEU A 110 9.48 -2.20 -6.16
N TYR A 111 10.23 -3.25 -5.80
CA TYR A 111 9.71 -4.59 -5.64
C TYR A 111 8.61 -4.66 -4.58
N GLU A 112 8.83 -4.04 -3.42
CA GLU A 112 7.83 -3.95 -2.36
C GLU A 112 6.51 -3.35 -2.89
N LEU A 113 6.58 -2.22 -3.60
CA LEU A 113 5.40 -1.59 -4.21
C LEU A 113 4.72 -2.49 -5.24
N MET A 114 5.49 -3.11 -6.14
CA MET A 114 4.93 -4.00 -7.17
C MET A 114 4.20 -5.17 -6.53
N LYS A 115 4.82 -5.82 -5.53
CA LYS A 115 4.25 -6.94 -4.78
C LYS A 115 2.95 -6.59 -4.06
N PHE A 116 2.88 -5.42 -3.42
CA PHE A 116 1.71 -5.06 -2.61
C PHE A 116 0.56 -4.43 -3.41
N HIS A 117 0.82 -3.80 -4.55
CA HIS A 117 -0.19 -2.97 -5.22
C HIS A 117 -0.40 -3.25 -6.69
N PHE A 118 0.65 -3.52 -7.47
CA PHE A 118 0.57 -3.41 -8.92
C PHE A 118 0.59 -4.74 -9.65
N ILE A 119 1.27 -5.74 -9.10
CA ILE A 119 1.42 -7.06 -9.70
C ILE A 119 0.79 -8.10 -8.78
N SER A 120 -0.23 -8.79 -9.30
CA SER A 120 -0.90 -9.91 -8.62
C SER A 120 -0.45 -11.28 -9.12
N ASP A 121 0.36 -11.31 -10.19
CA ASP A 121 0.94 -12.54 -10.74
C ASP A 121 2.24 -12.89 -10.00
N ASP A 122 2.19 -13.96 -9.22
CA ASP A 122 3.33 -14.46 -8.45
C ASP A 122 4.51 -14.89 -9.33
N ALA A 123 4.26 -15.38 -10.55
CA ALA A 123 5.33 -15.77 -11.47
C ALA A 123 6.10 -14.55 -11.97
N LEU A 124 5.40 -13.46 -12.28
CA LEU A 124 6.02 -12.19 -12.67
C LEU A 124 6.79 -11.54 -11.50
N LEU A 125 6.28 -11.66 -10.27
CA LEU A 125 7.01 -11.19 -9.08
C LEU A 125 8.28 -12.00 -8.83
N GLU A 126 8.24 -13.32 -9.03
CA GLU A 126 9.45 -14.14 -8.92
C GLU A 126 10.45 -13.79 -10.02
N GLU A 127 10.00 -13.55 -11.25
CA GLU A 127 10.86 -13.07 -12.33
C GLU A 127 11.53 -11.73 -11.96
N MET A 128 10.76 -10.77 -11.46
CA MET A 128 11.26 -9.47 -10.99
C MET A 128 12.32 -9.59 -9.90
N LYS A 129 12.09 -10.49 -8.95
CA LYS A 129 13.05 -10.79 -7.90
C LYS A 129 14.32 -11.42 -8.48
N GLN A 130 14.20 -12.40 -9.37
CA GLN A 130 15.35 -13.07 -9.97
C GLN A 130 16.19 -12.09 -10.81
N ASP A 131 15.56 -11.20 -11.58
CA ASP A 131 16.26 -10.21 -12.40
C ASP A 131 17.13 -9.26 -11.56
N MET A 132 16.67 -8.91 -10.34
CA MET A 132 17.44 -8.10 -9.39
C MET A 132 18.52 -8.92 -8.68
N VAL A 133 18.17 -10.07 -8.08
CA VAL A 133 19.06 -10.87 -7.23
C VAL A 133 20.19 -11.52 -8.03
N THR A 134 19.93 -11.89 -9.28
CA THR A 134 20.97 -12.47 -10.15
C THR A 134 21.85 -11.42 -10.81
N GLY A 135 21.46 -10.14 -10.76
CA GLY A 135 22.16 -9.07 -11.48
C GLY A 135 21.99 -9.15 -13.00
N ARG A 136 21.00 -9.92 -13.49
CA ARG A 136 20.68 -10.04 -14.92
C ARG A 136 20.36 -8.68 -15.54
N LEU A 137 19.63 -7.85 -14.80
CA LEU A 137 19.30 -6.48 -15.21
C LEU A 137 20.05 -5.46 -14.37
N LEU A 138 20.51 -4.39 -15.03
CA LEU A 138 20.94 -3.19 -14.33
C LEU A 138 19.72 -2.49 -13.73
N THR A 139 19.92 -1.72 -12.65
CA THR A 139 18.84 -1.02 -11.93
C THR A 139 17.98 -0.14 -12.84
N GLY A 140 18.57 0.51 -13.85
CA GLY A 140 17.84 1.31 -14.84
C GLY A 140 16.93 0.46 -15.74
N GLU A 141 17.44 -0.66 -16.24
CA GLU A 141 16.70 -1.59 -17.10
C GLU A 141 15.58 -2.28 -16.32
N TYR A 142 15.88 -2.72 -15.10
CA TYR A 142 14.93 -3.25 -14.13
C TYR A 142 13.75 -2.28 -13.91
N LYS A 143 14.05 -1.00 -13.64
CA LYS A 143 13.01 0.03 -13.49
C LYS A 143 12.18 0.19 -14.76
N LEU A 144 12.82 0.28 -15.92
CA LEU A 144 12.12 0.44 -17.20
C LEU A 144 11.23 -0.76 -17.55
N LYS A 145 11.61 -1.98 -17.15
CA LYS A 145 10.82 -3.20 -17.36
C LYS A 145 9.57 -3.23 -16.49
N TYR A 146 9.68 -2.88 -15.20
CA TYR A 146 8.59 -3.11 -14.25
C TYR A 146 7.70 -1.89 -13.96
N ILE A 147 8.17 -0.66 -14.17
CA ILE A 147 7.36 0.55 -14.00
C ILE A 147 6.10 0.59 -14.89
N PRO A 148 6.11 0.12 -16.15
CA PRO A 148 4.92 0.10 -16.99
C PRO A 148 3.70 -0.58 -16.33
N TYR A 149 3.90 -1.68 -15.59
CA TYR A 149 2.81 -2.36 -14.88
C TYR A 149 2.13 -1.46 -13.84
N ALA A 150 2.92 -0.67 -13.09
CA ALA A 150 2.37 0.29 -12.14
C ALA A 150 1.62 1.44 -12.84
N LEU A 151 2.12 1.91 -13.98
CA LEU A 151 1.47 2.98 -14.75
C LEU A 151 0.15 2.52 -15.38
N GLU A 152 0.10 1.29 -15.89
CA GLU A 152 -1.12 0.66 -16.41
C GLU A 152 -2.16 0.53 -15.30
N TRP A 153 -1.76 0.00 -14.14
CA TRP A 153 -2.65 -0.11 -12.98
C TRP A 153 -3.18 1.25 -12.53
N LEU A 154 -2.33 2.27 -12.43
CA LEU A 154 -2.73 3.62 -12.03
C LEU A 154 -3.72 4.23 -13.03
N SER A 155 -3.51 4.04 -14.32
CA SER A 155 -4.42 4.52 -15.37
C SER A 155 -5.80 3.85 -15.23
N ALA A 156 -5.83 2.53 -15.10
CA ALA A 156 -7.07 1.78 -14.87
C ALA A 156 -7.79 2.21 -13.58
N HIS A 157 -7.04 2.48 -12.51
CA HIS A 157 -7.58 3.00 -11.26
C HIS A 157 -8.23 4.38 -11.45
N GLN A 158 -7.56 5.30 -12.14
CA GLN A 158 -8.06 6.66 -12.37
C GLN A 158 -9.33 6.66 -13.23
N GLU A 159 -9.38 5.83 -14.26
CA GLU A 159 -10.61 5.64 -15.04
C GLU A 159 -11.76 5.11 -14.20
N LYS A 160 -11.52 4.08 -13.38
CA LYS A 160 -12.53 3.52 -12.48
C LYS A 160 -13.00 4.56 -11.47
N LYS A 161 -12.08 5.36 -10.91
CA LYS A 161 -12.41 6.46 -9.99
C LYS A 161 -13.37 7.45 -10.66
N LEU A 162 -13.07 7.92 -11.87
CA LEU A 162 -13.93 8.86 -12.60
C LEU A 162 -15.33 8.29 -12.83
N LYS A 163 -15.45 7.03 -13.24
CA LYS A 163 -16.74 6.34 -13.42
C LYS A 163 -17.55 6.25 -12.12
N MET A 164 -16.88 6.11 -10.98
CA MET A 164 -17.52 5.93 -9.67
C MET A 164 -17.82 7.23 -8.92
N LEU A 165 -17.24 8.37 -9.33
CA LEU A 165 -17.43 9.66 -8.68
C LEU A 165 -18.92 10.08 -8.52
N PRO A 166 -19.79 9.95 -9.54
CA PRO A 166 -21.20 10.31 -9.40
C PRO A 166 -21.90 9.47 -8.32
N LYS A 167 -21.60 8.17 -8.27
CA LYS A 167 -22.16 7.26 -7.26
C LYS A 167 -21.67 7.64 -5.86
N ALA A 168 -20.39 8.01 -5.71
CA ALA A 168 -19.84 8.45 -4.44
C ALA A 168 -20.55 9.71 -3.93
N ARG A 169 -20.78 10.71 -4.79
CA ARG A 169 -21.51 11.94 -4.42
C ARG A 169 -22.94 11.64 -3.95
N LYS A 170 -23.67 10.80 -4.68
CA LYS A 170 -25.03 10.38 -4.31
C LYS A 170 -25.10 9.64 -2.97
N LEU A 171 -24.06 8.92 -2.59
CA LEU A 171 -24.00 8.24 -1.28
C LEU A 171 -23.78 9.23 -0.14
N LEU A 172 -23.00 10.29 -0.37
CA LEU A 172 -22.77 11.34 0.64
C LEU A 172 -24.03 12.17 0.88
N GLU A 173 -24.72 12.58 -0.19
CA GLU A 173 -25.98 13.34 -0.08
C GLU A 173 -27.07 12.57 0.70
N LYS A 174 -27.08 11.23 0.58
CA LYS A 174 -27.99 10.36 1.35
C LYS A 174 -27.61 10.15 2.81
N ALA A 175 -26.36 10.44 3.17
CA ALA A 175 -25.89 10.31 4.54
C ALA A 175 -26.06 11.62 5.34
N GLU A 176 -26.23 12.75 4.65
CA GLU A 176 -26.46 14.08 5.23
C GLU A 176 -27.94 14.44 5.43
N GLY A 177 -28.87 13.67 4.84
CA GLY A 177 -30.32 13.83 4.98
C GLY A 177 -30.99 12.63 5.64
#